data_AF-A0A658NLG5-F1
#
_entry.id   AF-A0A658NLG5-F1
#
_cell.length_a   1.000
_cell.length_b   1.000
_cell.length_c   1.000
_cell.angle_alpha   90.00
_cell.angle_beta   90.00
_cell.angle_gamma   90.00
#
_symmetry.space_group_name_H-M   'P 1'
#
loop_
_entity.id
_entity.type
_entity.pdbx_description
1 polymer ?
#
loop_
_entity_poly.entity_id
_entity_poly.type
_entity_poly.pdbx_seq_one_letter_code
_entity_poly.pdbx_strand_id
1 'polypeptide(L)'
;YNGAEILFADIDPATLTMSPLVCRRILEKCAAEGRPVKAVITVDLAGHPWDMQAFALLKKEFGFVWFQDACHSIGASWEDNL
;
A
#
# COMPACT_ATOMS: atom_id res chain seq x y z
N TYR A 1 13.68 -7.31 -14.21
CA TYR A 1 13.69 -7.72 -12.78
C TYR A 1 14.83 -6.97 -12.12
N ASN A 2 14.56 -6.14 -11.09
CA ASN A 2 15.51 -5.11 -10.62
C ASN A 2 16.32 -5.51 -9.36
N GLY A 3 16.31 -6.78 -8.96
CA GLY A 3 17.05 -7.24 -7.77
C GLY A 3 16.50 -6.74 -6.42
N ALA A 4 15.24 -6.27 -6.39
CA ALA A 4 14.58 -5.87 -5.17
C ALA A 4 14.12 -7.08 -4.35
N GLU A 5 14.18 -6.96 -3.02
CA GLU A 5 13.51 -7.88 -2.09
C GLU A 5 12.02 -7.56 -2.08
N ILE A 6 11.18 -8.57 -2.28
CA ILE A 6 9.73 -8.43 -2.30
C ILE A 6 9.17 -8.91 -0.95
N LEU A 7 8.45 -8.02 -0.27
CA LEU A 7 7.69 -8.33 0.94
C LEU A 7 6.21 -8.36 0.60
N PHE A 8 5.51 -9.40 1.05
CA PHE A 8 4.08 -9.55 0.81
C PHE A 8 3.31 -9.15 2.06
N ALA A 9 2.35 -8.23 1.89
CA ALA A 9 1.35 -7.90 2.90
C ALA A 9 0.05 -8.62 2.57
N ASP A 10 -0.59 -9.20 3.57
CA ASP A 10 -1.86 -9.89 3.43
C ASP A 10 -3.03 -8.91 3.17
N ILE A 11 -4.12 -9.44 2.64
CA ILE A 11 -5.32 -8.67 2.31
C ILE A 11 -6.27 -8.53 3.51
N ASP A 12 -7.12 -7.52 3.49
CA ASP A 12 -8.29 -7.46 4.35
C ASP A 12 -9.42 -8.33 3.75
N PRO A 13 -9.99 -9.30 4.47
CA PRO A 13 -11.02 -10.18 3.94
C PRO A 13 -12.33 -9.47 3.58
N ALA A 14 -12.59 -8.27 4.11
CA ALA A 14 -13.79 -7.50 3.80
C ALA A 14 -13.65 -6.67 2.51
N THR A 15 -12.45 -6.15 2.22
CA THR A 15 -12.21 -5.30 1.03
C THR A 15 -11.49 -6.03 -0.09
N LEU A 16 -10.87 -7.19 0.22
CA LEU A 16 -10.01 -7.98 -0.67
C LEU A 16 -8.80 -7.21 -1.22
N THR A 17 -8.48 -6.05 -0.64
CA THR A 17 -7.30 -5.24 -0.95
C THR A 17 -6.27 -5.35 0.17
N MET A 18 -5.03 -4.90 -0.07
CA MET A 18 -3.96 -4.96 0.94
C MET A 18 -4.39 -4.31 2.25
N SER A 19 -4.25 -5.03 3.37
CA SER A 19 -4.61 -4.49 4.68
C SER A 19 -3.60 -3.41 5.12
N PRO A 20 -4.04 -2.16 5.40
CA PRO A 20 -3.15 -1.12 5.92
C PRO A 20 -2.48 -1.51 7.25
N LEU A 21 -3.18 -2.29 8.08
CA LEU A 21 -2.65 -2.77 9.37
C LEU A 21 -1.50 -3.76 9.17
N VAL A 22 -1.63 -4.68 8.22
CA VAL A 22 -0.57 -5.64 7.90
C VAL A 22 0.61 -4.92 7.26
N CYS A 23 0.34 -3.98 6.33
CA CYS A 23 1.37 -3.13 5.73
C CYS A 23 2.18 -2.38 6.80
N ARG A 24 1.50 -1.71 7.74
CA ARG A 24 2.14 -1.02 8.87
C ARG A 24 3.10 -1.91 9.65
N ARG A 25 2.67 -3.12 10.02
CA ARG A 25 3.52 -4.05 10.80
C ARG A 25 4.82 -4.41 10.06
N ILE A 26 4.75 -4.56 8.74
CA ILE A 26 5.93 -4.81 7.91
C ILE A 26 6.83 -3.58 7.90
N LEU A 27 6.26 -2.39 7.69
CA LEU A 27 7.00 -1.13 7.70
C LEU A 27 7.75 -0.90 9.02
N GLU A 28 7.06 -1.10 10.15
CA GLU A 28 7.62 -0.97 11.50
C GLU A 28 8.77 -1.96 11.74
N LYS A 29 8.57 -3.23 11.38
CA LYS A 29 9.61 -4.27 11.49
C LYS A 29 10.85 -3.92 10.66
N CYS A 30 10.65 -3.56 9.40
CA CYS A 30 11.74 -3.19 8.49
C CYS A 30 12.50 -1.94 8.96
N ALA A 31 11.80 -0.93 9.47
CA ALA A 31 12.40 0.27 10.05
C ALA A 31 13.23 -0.08 11.30
N ALA A 32 12.71 -0.91 12.20
CA ALA A 32 13.41 -1.36 13.40
C ALA A 32 14.68 -2.18 13.08
N GLU A 33 14.68 -2.92 11.98
CA GLU A 33 15.84 -3.68 11.49
C GLU A 33 16.85 -2.82 10.70
N GLY A 34 16.61 -1.51 10.55
CA GLY A 34 17.47 -0.61 9.76
C GLY A 34 17.38 -0.82 8.25
N ARG A 35 16.31 -1.46 7.77
CA ARG A 35 16.05 -1.78 6.36
C ARG A 35 14.71 -1.19 5.91
N PRO A 36 14.50 0.13 5.97
CA PRO A 36 13.20 0.73 5.68
C PRO A 36 12.72 0.40 4.27
N VAL A 37 11.41 0.14 4.15
CA VAL A 37 10.77 -0.14 2.86
C VAL A 37 10.78 1.12 2.00
N LYS A 38 11.28 0.98 0.76
CA LYS A 38 11.45 2.12 -0.16
C LYS A 38 10.24 2.39 -1.04
N ALA A 39 9.45 1.36 -1.32
CA ALA A 39 8.27 1.47 -2.17
C ALA A 39 7.17 0.53 -1.68
N VAL A 40 5.93 0.99 -1.77
CA VAL A 40 4.73 0.19 -1.56
C VAL A 40 3.95 0.20 -2.86
N ILE A 41 3.64 -0.99 -3.37
CA ILE A 41 2.85 -1.18 -4.57
C ILE A 41 1.56 -1.83 -4.13
N THR A 42 0.45 -1.24 -4.52
CA THR A 42 -0.87 -1.75 -4.21
C THR A 42 -1.66 -1.92 -5.48
N VAL A 43 -2.58 -2.88 -5.44
CA VAL A 43 -3.39 -3.29 -6.58
C VAL A 43 -4.84 -3.01 -6.24
N ASP A 44 -5.53 -2.30 -7.12
CA ASP A 44 -6.98 -2.18 -7.02
C ASP A 44 -7.60 -3.48 -7.52
N LEU A 45 -8.23 -4.24 -6.63
CA LEU A 45 -8.92 -5.46 -7.01
C LEU A 45 -10.37 -5.13 -7.42
N ALA A 46 -10.72 -5.43 -8.68
CA ALA A 46 -12.09 -5.38 -9.21
C ALA A 46 -12.81 -4.01 -9.07
N GLY A 47 -12.08 -2.91 -9.14
CA GLY A 47 -12.65 -1.55 -9.06
C GLY A 47 -13.05 -1.12 -7.65
N HIS A 48 -12.72 -1.90 -6.61
CA HIS A 48 -12.98 -1.52 -5.23
C HIS A 48 -11.89 -0.58 -4.72
N PRO A 49 -12.22 0.65 -4.29
CA PRO A 49 -11.22 1.55 -3.73
C PRO A 49 -10.77 1.02 -2.36
N TRP A 50 -9.51 0.64 -2.29
CA TRP A 50 -8.71 0.57 -1.07
C TRP A 50 -8.76 1.85 -0.21
N ASP A 51 -8.38 1.72 1.06
CA ASP A 51 -8.31 2.83 2.03
C ASP A 51 -7.15 3.78 1.72
N MET A 52 -7.37 4.67 0.75
CA MET A 52 -6.38 5.65 0.30
C MET A 52 -5.92 6.58 1.44
N GLN A 53 -6.80 6.88 2.40
CA GLN A 53 -6.45 7.73 3.55
C GLN A 53 -5.43 7.02 4.44
N ALA A 54 -5.66 5.75 4.78
CA ALA A 54 -4.73 4.98 5.58
C ALA A 54 -3.35 4.86 4.90
N PHE A 55 -3.31 4.57 3.60
CA PHE A 55 -2.03 4.49 2.87
C PHE A 55 -1.35 5.85 2.70
N ALA A 56 -2.10 6.94 2.53
CA ALA A 56 -1.54 8.30 2.52
C ALA A 56 -0.88 8.66 3.86
N LEU A 57 -1.51 8.29 4.98
CA LEU A 57 -0.94 8.46 6.32
C LEU A 57 0.33 7.63 6.50
N LEU A 58 0.32 6.35 6.10
CA LEU A 58 1.50 5.49 6.15
C LEU A 58 2.64 6.02 5.29
N LYS A 59 2.33 6.54 4.08
CA LYS A 59 3.32 7.16 3.21
C LYS A 59 3.97 8.37 3.88
N LYS A 60 3.17 9.22 4.53
CA LYS A 60 3.66 10.40 5.26
C LYS A 60 4.55 10.00 6.45
N GLU A 61 4.20 8.93 7.15
CA GLU A 61 4.92 8.46 8.33
C GLU A 61 6.24 7.74 7.99
N PHE A 62 6.23 6.88 6.97
CA PHE A 62 7.37 6.01 6.64
C PHE A 62 8.19 6.48 5.43
N GLY A 63 7.71 7.46 4.66
CA GLY A 63 8.47 8.12 3.59
C GLY A 63 8.71 7.26 2.33
N PHE A 64 7.94 6.20 2.11
CA PHE A 64 8.06 5.34 0.92
C PHE A 64 7.48 6.00 -0.34
N VAL A 65 7.94 5.54 -1.51
CA VAL A 65 7.27 5.84 -2.79
C VAL A 65 6.05 4.95 -2.94
N TRP A 66 4.91 5.54 -3.27
CA TRP A 66 3.65 4.81 -3.38
C TRP A 66 3.24 4.68 -4.84
N PHE A 67 3.06 3.44 -5.30
CA PHE A 67 2.57 3.11 -6.64
C PHE A 67 1.21 2.42 -6.54
N GLN A 68 0.30 2.81 -7.43
CA GLN A 68 -1.00 2.17 -7.61
C GLN A 68 -1.00 1.42 -8.95
N ASP A 69 -1.30 0.13 -8.90
CA ASP A 69 -1.66 -0.66 -10.07
C ASP A 69 -3.18 -0.65 -10.23
N ALA A 70 -3.66 0.27 -11.07
CA ALA A 70 -5.07 0.53 -11.34
C ALA A 70 -5.58 -0.17 -12.61
N CYS A 71 -4.91 -1.22 -13.10
CA CYS A 71 -5.28 -1.88 -14.36
C CYS A 71 -6.73 -2.40 -14.39
N HIS A 72 -7.34 -2.62 -13.22
CA HIS A 72 -8.73 -3.11 -13.06
C HIS A 72 -9.71 -2.00 -12.61
N SER A 73 -9.31 -0.71 -12.61
CA SER A 73 -10.08 0.43 -12.07
C SER A 73 -10.29 1.59 -13.05
N ILE A 74 -10.29 1.32 -14.36
CA ILE A 74 -10.57 2.36 -15.37
C ILE A 74 -11.95 2.98 -15.09
N GLY A 75 -11.98 4.25 -14.66
CA GLY A 75 -13.20 5.03 -14.38
C GLY A 75 -13.53 5.23 -12.90
N ALA A 76 -12.77 4.66 -11.96
CA ALA A 76 -12.92 4.96 -10.53
C ALA A 76 -12.37 6.37 -10.20
N SER A 77 -13.02 7.09 -9.29
CA SER A 77 -12.56 8.40 -8.80
C SER A 77 -12.58 8.42 -7.27
N TRP A 78 -11.61 9.11 -6.70
CA TRP A 78 -11.53 9.38 -5.27
C TRP A 78 -11.23 10.87 -5.09
N GLU A 79 -12.01 11.55 -4.26
CA GLU A 79 -11.80 12.97 -3.92
C GLU A 79 -10.91 13.07 -2.69
N ASP A 80 -9.75 13.68 -2.89
CA ASP A 80 -8.79 14.03 -1.85
C ASP A 80 -9.26 15.32 -1.15
N ASN A 81 -9.99 15.18 -0.04
CA ASN A 81 -10.28 16.29 0.87
C ASN A 81 -9.29 16.22 2.05
N LEU A 82 -8.02 16.52 1.79
CA LEU A 82 -6.96 16.71 2.80
C LEU A 82 -6.56 18.19 2.93
#